data_AF-A0A975HYA6-F1
#
_entry.id   AF-A0A975HYA6-F1
#
_cell.length_a   1.000
_cell.length_b   1.000
_cell.length_c   1.000
_cell.angle_alpha   90.00
_cell.angle_beta   90.00
_cell.angle_gamma   90.00
#
_symmetry.space_group_name_H-M   'P 1'
#
loop_
_entity.id
_entity.type
_entity.pdbx_description
1 polymer ?
#
loop_
_entity_poly.entity_id
_entity_poly.type
_entity_poly.pdbx_seq_one_letter_code
_entity_poly.pdbx_strand_id
1 'polypeptide(L)'
;MSFNKSIFALVFTLIVGLLPQLGFAQASAPEATPAAAAPAPVAAPAPALVPTVTKETVDNPYGLKALWAQGDFVAKGTLIILVIMSMGSWYILVTKLYESIKVSGEAKAARAGFFKAASIQEGASKLKEGSAFRFIAETGIDAGEHHEGALTENIDRNTWVTMSVQRAVDEVQSRLQDGLAFLGTVGSTAPFIGLFGTVWGILNALTAIGIAGQASIDKVAGPVGESLLMTAIGLAVAVPAVLGYNWLVRRNKVTMDAVRSFAADVHGVLMGAKSVR
;
A
#
# COMPACT_ATOMS: atom_id res chain seq x y z
N MET A 1 1.94 -24.49 -16.17
CA MET A 1 1.68 -23.04 -16.37
C MET A 1 0.19 -22.72 -16.16
N SER A 2 -0.34 -22.87 -14.93
CA SER A 2 -1.79 -22.67 -14.67
C SER A 2 -2.17 -22.33 -13.22
N PHE A 3 -1.24 -21.95 -12.34
CA PHE A 3 -1.55 -21.84 -10.90
C PHE A 3 -1.76 -20.41 -10.37
N ASN A 4 -1.79 -19.38 -11.24
CA ASN A 4 -1.72 -17.99 -10.78
C ASN A 4 -2.89 -17.08 -11.22
N LYS A 5 -4.00 -17.64 -11.71
CA LYS A 5 -5.19 -16.85 -12.11
C LYS A 5 -6.33 -16.87 -11.07
N SER A 6 -6.37 -17.83 -10.15
CA SER A 6 -7.49 -17.95 -9.18
C SER A 6 -7.37 -17.09 -7.93
N ILE A 7 -6.20 -16.52 -7.62
CA ILE A 7 -6.02 -15.66 -6.44
C ILE A 7 -6.50 -14.22 -6.71
N PHE A 8 -6.49 -13.77 -7.97
CA PHE A 8 -6.99 -12.45 -8.35
C PHE A 8 -8.53 -12.41 -8.51
N ALA A 9 -9.18 -13.55 -8.73
CA ALA A 9 -10.64 -13.65 -8.86
C ALA A 9 -11.37 -13.79 -7.51
N LEU A 10 -10.66 -14.09 -6.41
CA LEU A 10 -11.26 -14.33 -5.09
C LEU A 10 -11.36 -13.08 -4.22
N VAL A 11 -10.70 -11.98 -4.61
CA VAL A 11 -10.73 -10.71 -3.86
C VAL A 11 -11.89 -9.79 -4.32
N PHE A 12 -12.54 -10.10 -5.45
CA PHE A 12 -13.64 -9.28 -5.98
C PHE A 12 -15.05 -9.76 -5.57
N THR A 13 -15.17 -10.89 -4.85
CA THR A 13 -16.47 -11.52 -4.54
C THR A 13 -16.83 -11.52 -3.05
N LEU A 14 -16.20 -10.67 -2.24
CA LEU A 14 -16.40 -10.66 -0.77
C LEU A 14 -16.84 -9.29 -0.23
N ILE A 15 -17.63 -8.55 -1.01
CA ILE A 15 -18.32 -7.30 -0.58
C ILE A 15 -19.82 -7.35 -0.93
N VAL A 16 -20.50 -8.49 -0.68
CA VAL A 16 -21.98 -8.58 -0.80
C VAL A 16 -22.62 -9.34 0.38
N GLY A 17 -21.89 -9.55 1.48
CA GLY A 17 -22.40 -10.35 2.60
C GLY A 17 -22.19 -9.69 3.95
N LEU A 18 -22.98 -8.66 4.26
CA LEU A 18 -23.53 -8.39 5.61
C LEU A 18 -24.37 -7.10 5.55
N LEU A 19 -25.66 -7.25 5.27
CA LEU A 19 -26.69 -6.24 5.55
C LEU A 19 -27.60 -6.83 6.63
N PRO A 20 -27.90 -6.10 7.73
CA PRO A 20 -28.97 -6.49 8.63
C PRO A 20 -30.31 -6.41 7.88
N GLN A 21 -31.12 -7.47 7.98
CA GLN A 21 -32.46 -7.51 7.41
C GLN A 21 -33.37 -6.50 8.12
N LEU A 22 -33.89 -5.52 7.38
CA LEU A 22 -35.07 -4.77 7.78
C LEU A 22 -36.31 -5.55 7.33
N GLY A 23 -37.15 -5.89 8.31
CA GLY A 23 -38.32 -6.73 8.15
C GLY A 23 -39.37 -6.16 7.20
N PHE A 24 -39.98 -7.06 6.43
CA PHE A 24 -41.15 -6.81 5.61
C PHE A 24 -42.37 -6.56 6.50
N ALA A 25 -43.04 -5.41 6.34
CA ALA A 25 -44.42 -5.23 6.74
C ALA A 25 -45.30 -5.25 5.48
N GLN A 26 -46.26 -6.16 5.53
CA GLN A 26 -47.08 -6.70 4.46
C GLN A 26 -48.18 -5.70 4.04
N ALA A 27 -48.21 -5.28 2.78
CA ALA A 27 -49.35 -4.59 2.20
C ALA A 27 -50.45 -5.62 1.87
N SER A 28 -51.61 -5.50 2.52
CA SER A 28 -52.82 -6.26 2.20
C SER A 28 -53.42 -5.82 0.86
N ALA A 29 -53.89 -6.80 0.09
CA ALA A 29 -54.40 -6.68 -1.28
C ALA A 29 -55.70 -5.85 -1.40
N PRO A 30 -56.01 -5.32 -2.60
CA PRO A 30 -57.25 -4.59 -2.88
C PRO A 30 -58.42 -5.56 -3.15
N GLU A 31 -59.60 -5.17 -2.68
CA GLU A 31 -60.88 -5.85 -2.90
C GLU A 31 -61.47 -5.48 -4.28
N ALA A 32 -62.18 -6.45 -4.89
CA ALA A 32 -62.59 -6.46 -6.29
C ALA A 32 -63.87 -5.65 -6.60
N THR A 33 -63.98 -5.26 -7.88
CA THR A 33 -64.97 -4.43 -8.62
C THR A 33 -66.42 -4.99 -8.63
N PRO A 34 -67.48 -4.22 -8.99
CA PRO A 34 -67.88 -3.98 -10.42
C PRO A 34 -68.53 -2.57 -10.64
N ALA A 35 -68.84 -1.97 -11.81
CA ALA A 35 -68.89 -2.35 -13.23
C ALA A 35 -69.00 -1.09 -14.15
N ALA A 36 -68.68 -1.30 -15.44
CA ALA A 36 -69.26 -0.73 -16.67
C ALA A 36 -68.96 0.73 -17.14
N ALA A 37 -68.18 0.86 -18.23
CA ALA A 37 -68.65 1.30 -19.57
C ALA A 37 -67.51 1.19 -20.62
N ALA A 38 -67.86 0.84 -21.87
CA ALA A 38 -66.96 0.53 -22.99
C ALA A 38 -66.51 1.79 -23.81
N PRO A 39 -65.59 1.68 -24.79
CA PRO A 39 -64.48 2.64 -24.99
C PRO A 39 -64.69 3.70 -26.10
N ALA A 40 -63.87 4.76 -26.08
CA ALA A 40 -63.71 5.74 -27.16
C ALA A 40 -62.30 5.66 -27.79
N PRO A 41 -62.13 5.98 -29.09
CA PRO A 41 -61.00 5.52 -29.90
C PRO A 41 -59.69 6.29 -29.65
N VAL A 42 -58.59 5.57 -29.87
CA VAL A 42 -57.19 5.95 -29.66
C VAL A 42 -56.76 7.05 -30.64
N ALA A 43 -56.30 8.19 -30.13
CA ALA A 43 -55.56 9.18 -30.91
C ALA A 43 -54.09 8.74 -31.06
N ALA A 44 -53.54 8.89 -32.27
CA ALA A 44 -52.17 8.52 -32.62
C ALA A 44 -51.10 9.19 -31.72
N PRO A 45 -49.99 8.52 -31.41
CA PRO A 45 -48.96 9.09 -30.54
C PRO A 45 -48.19 10.20 -31.26
N ALA A 46 -48.06 11.36 -30.61
CA ALA A 46 -47.14 12.43 -31.01
C ALA A 46 -45.67 11.93 -30.93
N PRO A 47 -44.76 12.43 -31.78
CA PRO A 47 -43.38 11.95 -31.80
C PRO A 47 -42.71 12.16 -30.44
N ALA A 48 -42.12 11.08 -29.91
CA ALA A 48 -41.42 11.08 -28.63
C ALA A 48 -40.32 12.13 -28.63
N LEU A 49 -40.41 13.09 -27.70
CA LEU A 49 -39.33 14.00 -27.37
C LEU A 49 -38.16 13.15 -26.87
N VAL A 50 -37.05 13.18 -27.59
CA VAL A 50 -35.77 12.60 -27.17
C VAL A 50 -35.42 13.21 -25.80
N PRO A 51 -35.23 12.42 -24.73
CA PRO A 51 -34.79 12.97 -23.46
C PRO A 51 -33.35 13.46 -23.66
N THR A 52 -33.17 14.78 -23.68
CA THR A 52 -31.86 15.39 -23.48
C THR A 52 -31.37 14.93 -22.12
N VAL A 53 -30.35 14.05 -22.11
CA VAL A 53 -29.62 13.69 -20.90
C VAL A 53 -28.84 14.93 -20.48
N THR A 54 -29.50 15.81 -19.73
CA THR A 54 -28.82 16.85 -18.97
C THR A 54 -27.97 16.09 -17.94
N LYS A 55 -26.65 16.17 -18.07
CA LYS A 55 -25.75 15.79 -16.99
C LYS A 55 -26.05 16.73 -15.82
N GLU A 56 -26.94 16.30 -14.95
CA GLU A 56 -27.16 16.95 -13.67
C GLU A 56 -25.86 16.72 -12.87
N THR A 57 -25.01 17.74 -12.83
CA THR A 57 -23.93 17.77 -11.85
C THR A 57 -24.62 17.89 -10.50
N VAL A 58 -24.83 16.75 -9.84
CA VAL A 58 -25.21 16.72 -8.44
C VAL A 58 -24.08 17.39 -7.67
N ASP A 59 -24.21 18.70 -7.44
CA ASP A 59 -23.33 19.45 -6.55
C ASP A 59 -23.57 18.88 -5.16
N ASN A 60 -22.72 17.94 -4.75
CA ASN A 60 -22.84 17.33 -3.44
C ASN A 60 -22.52 18.39 -2.38
N PRO A 61 -23.53 18.83 -1.59
CA PRO A 61 -23.34 19.91 -0.61
C PRO A 61 -22.40 19.51 0.54
N TYR A 62 -22.01 18.22 0.63
CA TYR A 62 -21.21 17.64 1.71
C TYR A 62 -19.84 17.10 1.24
N GLY A 63 -19.28 17.69 0.18
CA GLY A 63 -17.99 17.27 -0.39
C GLY A 63 -16.74 17.92 0.24
N LEU A 64 -15.56 17.56 -0.26
CA LEU A 64 -14.26 18.15 0.14
C LEU A 64 -14.22 19.68 0.08
N LYS A 65 -14.97 20.28 -0.86
CA LYS A 65 -15.09 21.74 -0.99
C LYS A 65 -15.86 22.35 0.20
N ALA A 66 -16.91 21.69 0.67
CA ALA A 66 -17.70 22.14 1.81
C ALA A 66 -16.87 22.03 3.11
N LEU A 67 -16.17 20.89 3.29
CA LEU A 67 -15.18 20.71 4.36
C LEU A 67 -14.09 21.78 4.38
N TRP A 68 -13.61 22.24 3.23
CA TRP A 68 -12.58 23.29 3.20
C TRP A 68 -13.15 24.68 3.46
N ALA A 69 -14.36 24.96 2.96
CA ALA A 69 -15.02 26.25 3.13
C ALA A 69 -15.56 26.45 4.56
N GLN A 70 -16.09 25.39 5.18
CA GLN A 70 -16.74 25.42 6.50
C GLN A 70 -15.88 24.78 7.60
N GLY A 71 -14.82 24.05 7.24
CA GLY A 71 -13.96 23.37 8.20
C GLY A 71 -13.10 24.32 9.02
N ASP A 72 -13.13 24.05 10.32
CA ASP A 72 -12.28 24.66 11.34
C ASP A 72 -10.79 24.30 11.15
N PHE A 73 -9.89 25.04 11.79
CA PHE A 73 -8.44 24.88 11.67
C PHE A 73 -7.98 23.44 11.96
N VAL A 74 -8.57 22.80 12.97
CA VAL A 74 -8.26 21.41 13.34
C VAL A 74 -8.63 20.44 12.22
N ALA A 75 -9.81 20.57 11.62
CA ALA A 75 -10.26 19.70 10.52
C ALA A 75 -9.33 19.81 9.30
N LYS A 76 -8.92 21.04 8.95
CA LYS A 76 -7.94 21.29 7.88
C LYS A 76 -6.58 20.69 8.20
N GLY A 77 -6.11 20.85 9.44
CA GLY A 77 -4.86 20.24 9.91
C GLY A 77 -4.87 18.72 9.80
N THR A 78 -5.93 18.06 10.28
CA THR A 78 -6.12 16.62 10.17
C THR A 78 -6.11 16.15 8.72
N LEU A 79 -6.81 16.84 7.83
CA LEU A 79 -6.85 16.52 6.40
C LEU A 79 -5.46 16.64 5.75
N ILE A 80 -4.71 17.71 6.04
CA ILE A 80 -3.36 17.92 5.52
C ILE A 80 -2.43 16.80 5.96
N ILE A 81 -2.50 16.40 7.24
CA ILE A 81 -1.70 15.28 7.77
C ILE A 81 -2.03 13.99 7.00
N LEU A 82 -3.31 13.66 6.81
CA LEU A 82 -3.73 12.47 6.05
C LEU A 82 -3.25 12.50 4.60
N VAL A 83 -3.28 13.67 3.95
CA VAL A 83 -2.76 13.83 2.58
C VAL A 83 -1.26 13.60 2.51
N ILE A 84 -0.48 14.17 3.44
CA ILE A 84 0.98 13.97 3.51
C ILE A 84 1.31 12.48 3.73
N MET A 85 0.60 11.83 4.66
CA MET A 85 0.74 10.40 4.92
C MET A 85 0.41 9.55 3.69
N SER A 86 -0.65 9.91 2.95
CA SER A 86 -1.01 9.25 1.68
C SER A 86 0.09 9.39 0.63
N MET A 87 0.56 10.61 0.39
CA MET A 87 1.62 10.89 -0.58
C MET A 87 2.91 10.15 -0.24
N GLY A 88 3.33 10.18 1.03
CA GLY A 88 4.50 9.45 1.51
C GLY A 88 4.36 7.94 1.32
N SER A 89 3.17 7.39 1.57
CA SER A 89 2.89 5.95 1.40
C SER A 89 3.03 5.53 -0.05
N TRP A 90 2.43 6.29 -0.97
CA TRP A 90 2.54 6.02 -2.41
C TRP A 90 3.96 6.19 -2.93
N TYR A 91 4.68 7.22 -2.50
CA TYR A 91 6.08 7.42 -2.87
C TYR A 91 6.96 6.23 -2.47
N ILE A 92 6.86 5.78 -1.21
CA ILE A 92 7.63 4.63 -0.71
C ILE A 92 7.22 3.36 -1.45
N LEU A 93 5.92 3.16 -1.70
CA LEU A 93 5.41 1.98 -2.42
C LEU A 93 6.03 1.86 -3.81
N VAL A 94 6.04 2.95 -4.57
CA VAL A 94 6.56 2.97 -5.95
C VAL A 94 8.08 2.81 -5.97
N THR A 95 8.79 3.54 -5.10
CA THR A 95 10.26 3.48 -5.04
C THR A 95 10.76 2.10 -4.62
N LYS A 96 10.16 1.50 -3.58
CA LYS A 96 10.54 0.16 -3.12
C LYS A 96 10.13 -0.94 -4.08
N LEU A 97 9.03 -0.76 -4.81
CA LEU A 97 8.67 -1.68 -5.89
C LEU A 97 9.74 -1.68 -6.99
N TYR A 98 10.15 -0.49 -7.44
CA TYR A 98 11.21 -0.36 -8.44
C TYR A 98 12.52 -0.98 -7.96
N GLU A 99 12.92 -0.69 -6.72
CA GLU A 99 14.12 -1.26 -6.10
C GLU A 99 14.08 -2.79 -6.05
N SER A 100 12.96 -3.38 -5.61
CA SER A 100 12.82 -4.84 -5.56
C SER A 100 12.88 -5.49 -6.95
N ILE A 101 12.28 -4.87 -7.97
CA ILE A 101 12.37 -5.36 -9.36
C ILE A 101 13.82 -5.30 -9.84
N LYS A 102 14.51 -4.18 -9.58
CA LYS A 102 15.91 -3.98 -9.93
C LYS A 102 16.80 -5.06 -9.30
N VAL A 103 16.73 -5.25 -7.97
CA VAL A 103 17.55 -6.25 -7.27
C VAL A 103 17.24 -7.67 -7.75
N SER A 104 15.97 -7.99 -8.02
CA SER A 104 15.58 -9.29 -8.59
C SER A 104 16.19 -9.53 -9.98
N GLY A 105 16.32 -8.48 -10.80
CA GLY A 105 17.00 -8.54 -12.10
C GLY A 105 18.50 -8.73 -11.94
N GLU A 106 19.12 -7.99 -11.03
CA GLU A 106 20.55 -8.11 -10.70
C GLU A 106 20.91 -9.50 -10.17
N ALA A 107 20.04 -10.12 -9.36
CA ALA A 107 20.22 -11.49 -8.87
C ALA A 107 20.34 -12.51 -10.02
N LYS A 108 19.47 -12.38 -11.03
CA LYS A 108 19.48 -13.25 -12.21
C LYS A 108 20.75 -13.05 -13.04
N ALA A 109 21.16 -11.80 -13.23
CA ALA A 109 22.39 -11.46 -13.95
C ALA A 109 23.64 -11.99 -13.22
N ALA A 110 23.69 -11.84 -11.90
CA ALA A 110 24.76 -12.37 -11.07
C ALA A 110 24.87 -13.88 -11.21
N ARG A 111 23.77 -14.62 -11.07
CA ARG A 111 23.75 -16.08 -11.22
C ARG A 111 24.16 -16.56 -12.62
N ALA A 112 23.87 -15.79 -13.67
CA ALA A 112 24.18 -16.17 -15.04
C ALA A 112 25.64 -15.87 -15.43
N GLY A 113 26.23 -14.78 -14.90
CA GLY A 113 27.53 -14.26 -15.32
C GLY A 113 28.67 -14.47 -14.33
N PHE A 114 28.42 -14.31 -13.03
CA PHE A 114 29.47 -14.30 -11.99
C PHE A 114 30.21 -15.63 -11.91
N PHE A 115 29.49 -16.75 -11.78
CA PHE A 115 30.07 -18.09 -11.63
C PHE A 115 30.66 -18.68 -12.91
N LYS A 116 30.53 -17.99 -14.05
CA LYS A 116 31.14 -18.40 -15.32
C LYS A 116 32.47 -17.67 -15.60
N ALA A 117 32.83 -16.70 -14.77
CA ALA A 117 34.08 -15.96 -14.91
C ALA A 117 35.28 -16.83 -14.51
N ALA A 118 36.47 -16.50 -15.03
CA ALA A 118 37.69 -17.26 -14.75
C ALA A 118 38.25 -16.97 -13.35
N SER A 119 37.88 -15.83 -12.75
CA SER A 119 38.24 -15.46 -11.39
C SER A 119 37.09 -14.75 -10.68
N ILE A 120 37.17 -14.69 -9.35
CA ILE A 120 36.17 -13.98 -8.54
C ILE A 120 36.22 -12.46 -8.78
N GLN A 121 37.40 -11.90 -9.04
CA GLN A 121 37.59 -10.49 -9.40
C GLN A 121 36.95 -10.15 -10.75
N GLU A 122 37.12 -11.03 -11.75
CA GLU A 122 36.47 -10.87 -13.06
C GLU A 122 34.94 -11.07 -12.94
N GLY A 123 34.50 -12.00 -12.08
CA GLY A 123 33.09 -12.18 -11.77
C GLY A 123 32.47 -10.91 -11.17
N ALA A 124 33.14 -10.31 -10.18
CA ALA A 124 32.69 -9.10 -9.49
C ALA A 124 32.64 -7.88 -10.42
N SER A 125 33.63 -7.73 -11.32
CA SER A 125 33.67 -6.60 -12.27
C SER A 125 32.56 -6.66 -13.33
N LYS A 126 32.06 -7.86 -13.67
CA LYS A 126 30.88 -8.07 -14.53
C LYS A 126 29.55 -7.71 -13.86
N LEU A 127 29.52 -7.56 -12.54
CA LEU A 127 28.33 -7.12 -11.82
C LEU A 127 28.16 -5.61 -11.97
N LYS A 128 26.89 -5.18 -12.00
CA LYS A 128 26.54 -3.77 -12.15
C LYS A 128 27.06 -2.96 -10.97
N GLU A 129 27.66 -1.80 -11.27
CA GLU A 129 28.07 -0.82 -10.26
C GLU A 129 26.88 -0.40 -9.39
N GLY A 130 27.10 -0.38 -8.07
CA GLY A 130 26.05 -0.07 -7.09
C GLY A 130 24.99 -1.17 -6.89
N SER A 131 25.19 -2.38 -7.43
CA SER A 131 24.32 -3.53 -7.12
C SER A 131 24.67 -4.12 -5.75
N ALA A 132 23.66 -4.65 -5.05
CA ALA A 132 23.86 -5.35 -3.79
C ALA A 132 24.79 -6.57 -3.95
N PHE A 133 24.70 -7.25 -5.11
CA PHE A 133 25.52 -8.42 -5.43
C PHE A 133 26.99 -8.04 -5.60
N ARG A 134 27.28 -6.93 -6.30
CA ARG A 134 28.65 -6.44 -6.44
C ARG A 134 29.25 -6.05 -5.09
N PHE A 135 28.50 -5.31 -4.30
CA PHE A 135 28.92 -4.91 -2.96
C PHE A 135 29.29 -6.12 -2.08
N ILE A 136 28.49 -7.19 -2.09
CA ILE A 136 28.78 -8.43 -1.35
C ILE A 136 30.03 -9.14 -1.90
N ALA A 137 30.17 -9.24 -3.23
CA ALA A 137 31.32 -9.88 -3.85
C ALA A 137 32.62 -9.12 -3.53
N GLU A 138 32.64 -7.80 -3.70
CA GLU A 138 33.79 -6.95 -3.39
C GLU A 138 34.14 -6.99 -1.91
N THR A 139 33.15 -6.94 -1.01
CA THR A 139 33.39 -7.07 0.44
C THR A 139 34.02 -8.42 0.80
N GLY A 140 33.58 -9.50 0.15
CA GLY A 140 34.15 -10.84 0.36
C GLY A 140 35.59 -10.96 -0.15
N ILE A 141 35.87 -10.40 -1.34
CA ILE A 141 37.22 -10.37 -1.93
C ILE A 141 38.16 -9.55 -1.04
N ASP A 142 37.74 -8.33 -0.66
CA ASP A 142 38.51 -7.42 0.17
C ASP A 142 38.82 -8.04 1.54
N ALA A 143 37.82 -8.67 2.19
CA ALA A 143 38.03 -9.38 3.44
C ALA A 143 38.96 -10.61 3.30
N GLY A 144 38.99 -11.23 2.11
CA GLY A 144 39.85 -12.36 1.82
C GLY A 144 41.30 -11.98 1.53
N GLU A 145 41.54 -10.77 1.01
CA GLU A 145 42.86 -10.22 0.67
C GLU A 145 43.47 -9.45 1.84
N HIS A 146 42.70 -8.62 2.56
CA HIS A 146 43.17 -7.75 3.64
C HIS A 146 43.04 -8.35 5.04
N HIS A 147 43.35 -9.64 5.20
CA HIS A 147 43.45 -10.27 6.52
C HIS A 147 44.81 -9.96 7.18
N GLU A 148 45.16 -8.67 7.26
CA GLU A 148 46.45 -8.20 7.78
C GLU A 148 46.19 -7.11 8.82
N GLY A 149 46.25 -7.49 10.11
CA GLY A 149 46.03 -6.58 11.23
C GLY A 149 46.15 -7.28 12.58
N ALA A 150 46.88 -6.68 13.52
CA ALA A 150 47.20 -7.28 14.83
C ALA A 150 45.96 -7.66 15.68
N LEU A 151 44.79 -7.07 15.41
CA LEU A 151 43.53 -7.42 16.07
C LEU A 151 42.72 -8.47 15.30
N THR A 152 42.91 -8.57 13.99
CA THR A 152 42.22 -9.53 13.12
C THR A 152 42.95 -10.87 13.01
N GLU A 153 44.27 -10.91 13.26
CA GLU A 153 45.07 -12.16 13.27
C GLU A 153 44.57 -13.20 14.27
N ASN A 154 43.87 -12.80 15.34
CA ASN A 154 43.30 -13.73 16.31
C ASN A 154 42.04 -14.46 15.80
N ILE A 155 41.52 -14.08 14.63
CA ILE A 155 40.31 -14.65 14.03
C ILE A 155 40.71 -15.40 12.77
N ASP A 156 40.31 -16.66 12.63
CA ASP A 156 40.60 -17.43 11.42
C ASP A 156 40.03 -16.74 10.16
N ARG A 157 40.78 -16.79 9.04
CA ARG A 157 40.41 -16.15 7.77
C ARG A 157 39.01 -16.53 7.30
N ASN A 158 38.60 -17.80 7.44
CA ASN A 158 37.25 -18.24 7.07
C ASN A 158 36.19 -17.52 7.92
N THR A 159 36.43 -17.42 9.22
CA THR A 159 35.55 -16.71 10.16
C THR A 159 35.47 -15.23 9.80
N TRP A 160 36.60 -14.59 9.52
CA TRP A 160 36.67 -13.17 9.14
C TRP A 160 35.89 -12.86 7.85
N VAL A 161 36.08 -13.66 6.81
CA VAL A 161 35.36 -13.50 5.54
C VAL A 161 33.86 -13.75 5.74
N THR A 162 33.48 -14.79 6.49
CA THR A 162 32.07 -15.08 6.81
C THR A 162 31.39 -13.88 7.48
N MET A 163 32.03 -13.32 8.51
CA MET A 163 31.50 -12.16 9.24
C MET A 163 31.40 -10.93 8.34
N SER A 164 32.37 -10.70 7.46
CA SER A 164 32.38 -9.54 6.56
C SER A 164 31.31 -9.64 5.48
N VAL A 165 31.13 -10.82 4.88
CA VAL A 165 30.04 -11.10 3.95
C VAL A 165 28.68 -11.00 4.64
N GLN A 166 28.54 -11.53 5.85
CA GLN A 166 27.28 -11.44 6.61
C GLN A 166 26.94 -9.99 6.94
N ARG A 167 27.90 -9.17 7.36
CA ARG A 167 27.70 -7.72 7.55
C ARG A 167 27.23 -7.03 6.27
N ALA A 168 27.80 -7.39 5.11
CA ALA A 168 27.35 -6.85 3.83
C ALA A 168 25.90 -7.27 3.50
N VAL A 169 25.52 -8.51 3.81
CA VAL A 169 24.13 -8.98 3.66
C VAL A 169 23.18 -8.23 4.58
N ASP A 170 23.57 -7.98 5.84
CA ASP A 170 22.76 -7.27 6.82
C ASP A 170 22.58 -5.79 6.44
N GLU A 171 23.62 -5.15 5.87
CA GLU A 171 23.54 -3.80 5.31
C GLU A 171 22.54 -3.74 4.14
N VAL A 172 22.58 -4.72 3.22
CA VAL A 172 21.59 -4.83 2.14
C VAL A 172 20.18 -5.05 2.69
N GLN A 173 20.04 -5.87 3.72
CA GLN A 173 18.76 -6.10 4.39
C GLN A 173 18.19 -4.82 5.00
N SER A 174 19.03 -4.04 5.68
CA SER A 174 18.67 -2.76 6.29
C SER A 174 18.13 -1.80 5.23
N ARG A 175 18.85 -1.63 4.11
CA ARG A 175 18.42 -0.75 2.99
C ARG A 175 17.09 -1.18 2.38
N LEU A 176 16.85 -2.48 2.25
CA LEU A 176 15.57 -2.99 1.76
C LEU A 176 14.42 -2.72 2.75
N GLN A 177 14.72 -2.62 4.05
CA GLN A 177 13.76 -2.34 5.12
C GLN A 177 13.42 -0.85 5.29
N ASP A 178 14.20 0.06 4.70
CA ASP A 178 13.94 1.49 4.77
C ASP A 178 12.52 1.85 4.33
N GLY A 179 11.90 2.81 5.00
CA GLY A 179 10.56 3.29 4.67
C GLY A 179 9.41 2.32 4.96
N LEU A 180 9.65 1.01 5.17
CA LEU A 180 8.59 0.07 5.58
C LEU A 180 8.00 0.44 6.94
N ALA A 181 8.84 0.92 7.87
CA ALA A 181 8.37 1.41 9.17
C ALA A 181 7.34 2.54 9.00
N PHE A 182 7.58 3.47 8.06
CA PHE A 182 6.64 4.54 7.78
C PHE A 182 5.29 4.02 7.24
N LEU A 183 5.30 3.07 6.30
CA LEU A 183 4.06 2.43 5.82
C LEU A 183 3.31 1.73 6.94
N GLY A 184 4.02 1.03 7.82
CA GLY A 184 3.45 0.40 9.01
C GLY A 184 2.79 1.41 9.95
N THR A 185 3.49 2.51 10.23
CA THR A 185 2.97 3.61 11.06
C THR A 185 1.76 4.29 10.41
N VAL A 186 1.79 4.60 9.12
CA VAL A 186 0.64 5.19 8.42
C VAL A 186 -0.55 4.24 8.45
N GLY A 187 -0.32 2.97 8.17
CA GLY A 187 -1.35 1.94 8.18
C GLY A 187 -2.04 1.78 9.54
N SER A 188 -1.32 1.95 10.65
CA SER A 188 -1.89 1.83 11.99
C SER A 188 -2.47 3.14 12.53
N THR A 189 -1.92 4.30 12.14
CA THR A 189 -2.30 5.60 12.73
C THR A 189 -3.32 6.40 11.92
N ALA A 190 -3.35 6.27 10.59
CA ALA A 190 -4.27 7.03 9.73
C ALA A 190 -5.77 6.83 10.07
N PRO A 191 -6.26 5.63 10.45
CA PRO A 191 -7.65 5.46 10.87
C PRO A 191 -8.00 6.27 12.12
N PHE A 192 -7.08 6.33 13.09
CA PHE A 192 -7.27 7.09 14.32
C PHE A 192 -7.22 8.60 14.10
N ILE A 193 -6.37 9.05 13.16
CA ILE A 193 -6.33 10.46 12.74
C ILE A 193 -7.66 10.84 12.06
N GLY A 194 -8.20 9.99 11.20
CA GLY A 194 -9.53 10.18 10.60
C GLY A 194 -10.64 10.22 11.66
N LEU A 195 -10.65 9.26 12.59
CA LEU A 195 -11.58 9.21 13.71
C LEU A 195 -11.51 10.49 14.56
N PHE A 196 -10.31 10.97 14.90
CA PHE A 196 -10.12 12.23 15.61
C PHE A 196 -10.77 13.41 14.88
N GLY A 197 -10.58 13.51 13.56
CA GLY A 197 -11.24 14.52 12.74
C GLY A 197 -12.76 14.48 12.83
N THR A 198 -13.35 13.28 12.88
CA THR A 198 -14.81 13.13 13.01
C THR A 198 -15.32 13.54 14.38
N VAL A 199 -14.61 13.16 15.44
CA VAL A 199 -14.97 13.48 16.82
C VAL A 199 -14.91 14.98 17.02
N TRP A 200 -13.86 15.64 16.52
CA TRP A 200 -13.75 17.10 16.59
C TRP A 200 -14.86 17.81 15.81
N GLY A 201 -15.14 17.37 14.57
CA GLY A 201 -16.16 17.99 13.73
C GLY A 201 -17.56 17.87 14.33
N ILE A 202 -17.92 16.70 14.86
CA ILE A 202 -19.20 16.49 15.56
C ILE A 202 -19.27 17.34 16.84
N LEU A 203 -18.19 17.41 17.62
CA LEU A 203 -18.13 18.26 18.82
C LEU A 203 -18.39 19.74 18.49
N ASN A 204 -17.75 20.25 17.45
CA ASN A 204 -17.92 21.64 17.04
C ASN A 204 -19.35 21.91 16.55
N ALA A 205 -19.94 20.97 15.80
CA ALA A 205 -21.32 21.04 15.35
C ALA A 205 -22.30 21.11 16.54
N LEU A 206 -22.16 20.20 17.51
CA LEU A 206 -23.01 20.16 18.70
C LEU A 206 -22.84 21.40 19.58
N THR A 207 -21.62 21.92 19.68
CA THR A 207 -21.34 23.16 20.42
C THR A 207 -22.04 24.36 19.78
N ALA A 208 -21.98 24.49 18.45
CA ALA A 208 -22.66 25.56 17.72
C ALA A 208 -24.19 25.51 17.91
N ILE A 209 -24.79 24.30 17.90
CA ILE A 209 -26.22 24.11 18.17
C ILE A 209 -26.57 24.48 19.62
N GLY A 210 -25.73 24.07 20.57
CA GLY A 210 -25.90 24.39 21.99
C GLY A 210 -25.88 25.89 22.27
N ILE A 211 -25.00 26.64 21.59
CA ILE A 211 -24.93 28.11 21.68
C ILE A 211 -26.15 28.77 21.01
N ALA A 212 -26.59 28.25 19.86
CA ALA A 212 -27.72 28.80 19.11
C ALA A 212 -29.08 28.56 19.78
N GLY A 213 -29.19 27.61 20.72
CA GLY A 213 -30.41 27.30 21.46
C GLY A 213 -31.55 26.69 20.63
N GLN A 214 -31.33 26.46 19.33
CA GLN A 214 -32.29 25.84 18.41
C GLN A 214 -31.67 24.61 17.75
N ALA A 215 -32.14 23.43 18.15
CA ALA A 215 -31.81 22.19 17.47
C ALA A 215 -32.76 21.98 16.29
N SER A 216 -32.25 22.13 15.06
CA SER A 216 -32.95 21.71 13.84
C SER A 216 -32.06 20.73 13.07
N ILE A 217 -32.66 19.67 12.52
CA ILE A 217 -31.95 18.62 11.76
C ILE A 217 -31.13 19.23 10.62
N ASP A 218 -31.65 20.27 9.95
CA ASP A 218 -30.99 20.96 8.85
C ASP A 218 -29.67 21.63 9.27
N LYS A 219 -29.54 22.03 10.54
CA LYS A 219 -28.31 22.62 11.10
C LYS A 219 -27.29 21.58 11.53
N VAL A 220 -27.72 20.34 11.77
CA VAL A 220 -26.85 19.24 12.25
C VAL A 220 -26.35 18.38 11.08
N ALA A 221 -27.21 18.14 10.08
CA ALA A 221 -26.95 17.17 9.03
C ALA A 221 -25.68 17.47 8.22
N GLY A 222 -25.41 18.74 7.91
CA GLY A 222 -24.23 19.14 7.14
C GLY A 222 -22.90 18.91 7.87
N PRO A 223 -22.67 19.56 9.02
CA PRO A 223 -21.43 19.40 9.78
C PRO A 223 -21.14 17.94 10.19
N VAL A 224 -22.18 17.16 10.50
CA VAL A 224 -22.03 15.74 10.83
C VAL A 224 -21.64 14.93 9.59
N GLY A 225 -22.29 15.15 8.44
CA GLY A 225 -21.95 14.47 7.19
C GLY A 225 -20.51 14.76 6.73
N GLU A 226 -20.09 16.02 6.83
CA GLU A 226 -18.71 16.45 6.56
C GLU A 226 -17.71 15.75 7.48
N SER A 227 -18.03 15.65 8.77
CA SER A 227 -17.19 14.96 9.75
C SER A 227 -17.00 13.49 9.37
N LEU A 228 -18.03 12.77 8.94
CA LEU A 228 -17.93 11.36 8.56
C LEU A 228 -16.95 11.11 7.40
N LEU A 229 -16.78 12.09 6.50
CA LEU A 229 -15.83 11.97 5.41
C LEU A 229 -14.38 11.89 5.91
N MET A 230 -14.03 12.46 7.06
CA MET A 230 -12.67 12.37 7.62
C MET A 230 -12.29 10.94 8.00
N THR A 231 -13.21 10.15 8.57
CA THR A 231 -12.97 8.70 8.81
C THR A 231 -12.81 7.96 7.50
N ALA A 232 -13.66 8.25 6.51
CA ALA A 232 -13.56 7.60 5.20
C ALA A 232 -12.19 7.88 4.53
N ILE A 233 -11.69 9.11 4.63
CA ILE A 233 -10.35 9.49 4.15
C ILE A 233 -9.27 8.78 4.96
N GLY A 234 -9.37 8.73 6.29
CA GLY A 234 -8.43 8.01 7.15
C GLY A 234 -8.29 6.53 6.75
N LEU A 235 -9.41 5.87 6.46
CA LEU A 235 -9.41 4.49 5.96
C LEU A 235 -8.86 4.38 4.53
N ALA A 236 -9.21 5.31 3.65
CA ALA A 236 -8.70 5.35 2.28
C ALA A 236 -7.17 5.53 2.22
N VAL A 237 -6.57 6.19 3.22
CA VAL A 237 -5.11 6.31 3.37
C VAL A 237 -4.51 5.05 4.02
N ALA A 238 -5.16 4.49 5.04
CA ALA A 238 -4.63 3.35 5.79
C ALA A 238 -4.59 2.05 4.97
N VAL A 239 -5.66 1.74 4.23
CA VAL A 239 -5.80 0.45 3.54
C VAL A 239 -4.68 0.21 2.52
N PRO A 240 -4.37 1.14 1.60
CA PRO A 240 -3.25 0.96 0.68
C PRO A 240 -1.90 0.84 1.40
N ALA A 241 -1.69 1.60 2.49
CA ALA A 241 -0.44 1.56 3.24
C ALA A 241 -0.22 0.19 3.91
N VAL A 242 -1.23 -0.39 4.55
CA VAL A 242 -1.15 -1.73 5.18
C VAL A 242 -0.95 -2.83 4.14
N LEU A 243 -1.69 -2.78 3.04
CA LEU A 243 -1.55 -3.76 1.95
C LEU A 243 -0.16 -3.66 1.31
N GLY A 244 0.31 -2.44 1.05
CA GLY A 244 1.64 -2.14 0.55
C GLY A 244 2.74 -2.68 1.46
N TYR A 245 2.65 -2.40 2.77
CA TYR A 245 3.58 -2.90 3.77
C TYR A 245 3.71 -4.42 3.73
N ASN A 246 2.58 -5.12 3.86
CA ASN A 246 2.54 -6.58 3.88
C ASN A 246 3.09 -7.19 2.59
N TRP A 247 2.80 -6.56 1.45
CA TRP A 247 3.28 -7.02 0.15
C TRP A 247 4.80 -6.80 -0.02
N LEU A 248 5.32 -5.61 0.34
CA LEU A 248 6.75 -5.31 0.32
C LEU A 248 7.55 -6.22 1.25
N VAL A 249 7.07 -6.49 2.48
CA VAL A 249 7.73 -7.41 3.42
C VAL A 249 7.90 -8.80 2.79
N ARG A 250 6.83 -9.34 2.19
CA ARG A 250 6.88 -10.66 1.52
C ARG A 250 7.86 -10.65 0.35
N ARG A 251 7.88 -9.59 -0.42
CA ARG A 251 8.76 -9.45 -1.59
C ARG A 251 10.23 -9.27 -1.20
N ASN A 252 10.49 -8.52 -0.14
CA ASN A 252 11.82 -8.37 0.45
C ASN A 252 12.36 -9.70 0.94
N LYS A 253 11.53 -10.55 1.56
CA LYS A 253 11.94 -11.91 1.95
C LYS A 253 12.49 -12.71 0.76
N VAL A 254 11.74 -12.76 -0.34
CA VAL A 254 12.17 -13.47 -1.57
C VAL A 254 13.46 -12.88 -2.15
N THR A 255 13.59 -11.55 -2.11
CA THR A 255 14.80 -10.86 -2.59
C THR A 255 16.00 -11.20 -1.70
N MET A 256 15.82 -11.21 -0.38
CA MET A 256 16.85 -11.55 0.60
C MET A 256 17.29 -13.01 0.50
N ASP A 257 16.40 -13.94 0.18
CA ASP A 257 16.78 -15.34 -0.05
C ASP A 257 17.79 -15.45 -1.20
N ALA A 258 17.60 -14.68 -2.29
CA ALA A 258 18.55 -14.64 -3.41
C ALA A 258 19.89 -13.99 -3.03
N VAL A 259 19.85 -12.91 -2.23
CA VAL A 259 21.05 -12.24 -1.71
C VAL A 259 21.85 -13.18 -0.80
N ARG A 260 21.19 -13.87 0.12
CA ARG A 260 21.82 -14.83 1.04
C ARG A 260 22.40 -16.05 0.31
N SER A 261 21.68 -16.58 -0.69
CA SER A 261 22.21 -17.65 -1.55
C SER A 261 23.49 -17.21 -2.24
N PHE A 262 23.48 -16.01 -2.85
CA PHE A 262 24.68 -15.49 -3.53
C PHE A 262 25.85 -15.28 -2.55
N ALA A 263 25.58 -14.74 -1.36
CA ALA A 263 26.59 -14.55 -0.33
C ALA A 263 27.23 -15.88 0.11
N ALA A 264 26.43 -16.93 0.29
CA ALA A 264 26.91 -18.26 0.60
C ALA A 264 27.77 -18.84 -0.53
N ASP A 265 27.34 -18.67 -1.79
CA ASP A 265 28.09 -19.13 -2.95
C ASP A 265 29.44 -18.38 -3.09
N VAL A 266 29.46 -17.05 -2.85
CA VAL A 266 30.69 -16.23 -2.84
C VAL A 266 31.66 -16.72 -1.77
N HIS A 267 31.18 -16.95 -0.55
CA HIS A 267 31.99 -17.51 0.53
C HIS A 267 32.56 -18.89 0.15
N GLY A 268 31.72 -19.75 -0.43
CA GLY A 268 32.13 -21.07 -0.93
C GLY A 268 33.23 -20.99 -2.00
N VAL A 269 33.17 -20.03 -2.93
CA VAL A 269 34.22 -19.81 -3.94
C VAL A 269 35.50 -19.29 -3.30
N LEU A 270 35.41 -18.34 -2.37
CA LEU A 270 36.57 -17.76 -1.67
C LEU A 270 37.32 -18.81 -0.83
N MET A 271 36.60 -19.69 -0.15
CA MET A 271 37.18 -20.74 0.69
C MET A 271 37.53 -22.00 -0.11
N GLY A 272 36.78 -22.31 -1.17
CA GLY A 272 36.97 -23.46 -2.05
C GLY A 272 38.10 -23.30 -3.05
N ALA A 273 38.63 -22.08 -3.26
CA ALA A 273 39.74 -21.79 -4.16
C ALA A 273 41.10 -22.45 -3.75
N LYS A 274 41.11 -23.36 -2.77
CA LYS A 274 42.26 -24.23 -2.46
C LYS A 274 41.82 -25.62 -2.02
N SER A 275 41.67 -26.56 -2.97
CA SER A 275 41.86 -28.00 -2.69
C SER A 275 42.25 -28.85 -3.91
N VAL A 276 42.73 -28.26 -5.01
CA VAL A 276 43.44 -29.04 -6.03
C VAL A 276 44.93 -28.82 -5.80
N ARG A 277 45.59 -29.91 -5.38
CA ARG A 277 47.00 -30.04 -5.00
C ARG A 277 47.96 -29.43 -6.01
#